data_AF-A0A1T5DAJ2-F1
#
_entry.id   AF-A0A1T5DAJ2-F1
#
_cell.length_a   1.000
_cell.length_b   1.000
_cell.length_c   1.000
_cell.angle_alpha   90.00
_cell.angle_beta   90.00
_cell.angle_gamma   90.00
#
_symmetry.space_group_name_H-M   'P 1'
#
loop_
_entity.id
_entity.type
_entity.pdbx_description
1 polymer ?
#
loop_
_entity_poly.entity_id
_entity_poly.type
_entity_poly.pdbx_seq_one_letter_code
_entity_poly.pdbx_strand_id
1 'polypeptide(L)'
;MPENNLPTDSELKIDDLFKNIDELILKRNFDEAFNLVEENRAYITKFANVKQQLLLNKYHTKILFELTLMAYEVEKDADKFLNLFEKNRDFFEVHLDKPKYNRLLRYTSNIKKNRRKKKLNIIIPVAFFLVALLIYGVATMDILPKISFNEIYSSVAEKFKSDKPDDDADTPVPNDDSAEDNAEPDSGGASNEDEAISENNSSDGGSSDGALDEDYLLPSSTKELTLDDIIGMSSKDLRLAINEMYARHGYYFGPGANQRYFDEKPWYNPDMSIKSPNDIVENFTEIENKNLSFLATQERRLKNN
;
A
#
# COMPACT_ATOMS: atom_id res chain seq x y z
N MET A 1 -13.23 -48.80 16.56
CA MET A 1 -11.84 -48.53 16.98
C MET A 1 -11.49 -47.13 16.49
N PRO A 2 -10.89 -46.24 17.29
CA PRO A 2 -10.39 -45.00 16.74
C PRO A 2 -9.16 -45.34 15.88
N GLU A 3 -9.18 -44.96 14.60
CA GLU A 3 -7.99 -45.01 13.76
C GLU A 3 -6.95 -44.05 14.34
N ASN A 4 -5.87 -44.61 14.91
CA ASN A 4 -4.66 -43.87 15.20
C ASN A 4 -3.99 -43.53 13.85
N ASN A 5 -4.38 -42.42 13.24
CA ASN A 5 -3.64 -41.87 12.11
C ASN A 5 -2.30 -41.33 12.62
N LEU A 6 -1.21 -42.02 12.25
CA LEU A 6 0.14 -41.52 12.46
C LEU A 6 0.35 -40.23 11.63
N PRO A 7 1.07 -39.23 12.16
CA PRO A 7 1.39 -38.01 11.40
C PRO A 7 2.17 -38.35 10.13
N THR A 8 1.83 -37.65 9.05
CA THR A 8 2.56 -37.75 7.78
C THR A 8 3.96 -37.10 7.88
N ASP A 9 4.89 -37.50 7.02
CA ASP A 9 6.25 -36.90 6.96
C ASP A 9 6.22 -35.38 6.71
N SER A 10 5.16 -34.88 6.06
CA SER A 10 4.96 -33.44 5.86
C SER A 10 4.48 -32.71 7.11
N GLU A 11 3.64 -33.36 7.93
CA GLU A 11 3.20 -32.80 9.22
C GLU A 11 4.35 -32.71 10.22
N LEU A 12 5.20 -33.75 10.30
CA LEU A 12 6.39 -33.75 11.15
C LEU A 12 7.37 -32.62 10.76
N LYS A 13 7.61 -32.43 9.45
CA LYS A 13 8.45 -31.34 8.94
C LYS A 13 7.90 -29.96 9.27
N ILE A 14 6.59 -29.78 9.22
CA ILE A 14 5.96 -28.51 9.62
C ILE A 14 6.11 -28.28 11.13
N ASP A 15 5.87 -29.28 11.96
CA ASP A 15 5.97 -29.11 13.40
C ASP A 15 7.41 -28.74 13.83
N ASP A 16 8.42 -29.38 13.22
CA ASP A 16 9.83 -29.02 13.42
C ASP A 16 10.13 -27.59 12.95
N LEU A 17 9.56 -27.15 11.82
CA LEU A 17 9.73 -25.78 11.33
C LEU A 17 9.15 -24.76 12.31
N PHE A 18 7.93 -24.98 12.81
CA PHE A 18 7.31 -24.07 13.79
C PHE A 18 8.07 -24.03 15.11
N LYS A 19 8.65 -25.15 15.54
CA LYS A 19 9.53 -25.21 16.71
C LYS A 19 10.80 -24.38 16.50
N ASN A 20 11.45 -24.50 15.35
CA ASN A 20 12.63 -23.70 15.02
C ASN A 20 12.32 -22.20 14.97
N ILE A 21 11.18 -21.81 14.39
CA ILE A 21 10.73 -20.42 14.38
C ILE A 21 10.52 -19.90 15.81
N ASP A 22 9.87 -20.68 16.67
CA ASP A 22 9.64 -20.30 18.08
C ASP A 22 10.96 -20.14 18.84
N GLU A 23 11.92 -21.05 18.65
CA GLU A 23 13.25 -20.95 19.25
C GLU A 23 14.01 -19.69 18.82
N LEU A 24 13.95 -19.33 17.54
CA LEU A 24 14.57 -18.09 17.04
C LEU A 24 13.92 -16.85 17.63
N ILE A 25 12.57 -16.84 17.71
CA ILE A 25 11.80 -15.77 18.34
C ILE A 25 12.16 -15.64 19.83
N LEU A 26 12.32 -16.75 20.55
CA LEU A 26 12.73 -16.75 21.97
C LEU A 26 14.15 -16.20 22.15
N LYS A 27 15.06 -16.52 21.22
CA LYS A 27 16.43 -15.98 21.18
C LYS A 27 16.50 -14.52 20.70
N ARG A 28 15.36 -13.91 20.34
CA ARG A 28 15.27 -12.57 19.70
C ARG A 28 16.07 -12.45 18.40
N ASN A 29 16.29 -13.57 17.71
CA ASN A 29 16.95 -13.58 16.41
C ASN A 29 15.90 -13.41 15.30
N PHE A 30 15.39 -12.19 15.17
CA PHE A 30 14.24 -11.89 14.32
C PHE A 30 14.59 -11.90 12.82
N ASP A 31 15.83 -11.59 12.44
CA ASP A 31 16.27 -11.65 11.04
C ASP A 31 16.28 -13.10 10.54
N GLU A 32 16.86 -14.02 11.31
CA GLU A 32 16.88 -15.45 10.94
C GLU A 32 15.46 -16.05 11.01
N ALA A 33 14.65 -15.65 11.99
CA ALA A 33 13.25 -16.07 12.06
C ALA A 33 12.45 -15.59 10.84
N PHE A 34 12.67 -14.35 10.39
CA PHE A 34 12.03 -13.80 9.19
C PHE A 34 12.41 -14.59 7.95
N ASN A 35 13.72 -14.81 7.73
CA ASN A 35 14.20 -15.57 6.59
C ASN A 35 13.65 -16.99 6.59
N LEU A 36 13.66 -17.67 7.73
CA LEU A 36 13.14 -19.03 7.86
C LEU A 36 11.65 -19.11 7.49
N VAL A 37 10.85 -18.12 7.88
CA VAL A 37 9.43 -18.04 7.51
C VAL A 37 9.25 -17.77 6.01
N GLU A 38 9.98 -16.81 5.45
CA GLU A 38 9.84 -16.42 4.04
C GLU A 38 10.33 -17.51 3.08
N GLU A 39 11.46 -18.16 3.36
CA GLU A 39 12.01 -19.26 2.58
C GLU A 39 11.06 -20.47 2.53
N ASN A 40 10.33 -20.72 3.62
CA ASN A 40 9.41 -21.84 3.73
C ASN A 40 7.94 -21.47 3.50
N ARG A 41 7.63 -20.22 3.13
CA ARG A 41 6.25 -19.70 3.04
C ARG A 41 5.35 -20.55 2.14
N ALA A 42 5.85 -20.96 0.98
CA ALA A 42 5.10 -21.80 0.04
C ALA A 42 4.82 -23.20 0.62
N TYR A 43 5.79 -23.77 1.35
CA TYR A 43 5.64 -25.07 1.99
C TYR A 43 4.63 -25.01 3.14
N ILE A 44 4.74 -23.99 4.00
CA ILE A 44 3.81 -23.76 5.11
C ILE A 44 2.39 -23.57 4.56
N THR A 45 2.21 -22.72 3.54
CA THR A 45 0.88 -22.48 2.95
C THR A 45 0.23 -23.74 2.39
N LYS A 46 1.04 -24.69 1.88
CA LYS A 46 0.55 -25.92 1.26
C LYS A 46 0.18 -27.00 2.28
N PHE A 47 0.91 -27.10 3.38
CA PHE A 47 0.79 -28.24 4.30
C PHE A 47 0.33 -27.87 5.71
N ALA A 48 0.31 -26.58 6.07
CA ALA A 48 -0.10 -26.16 7.40
C ALA A 48 -1.61 -26.28 7.59
N ASN A 49 -2.02 -26.77 8.76
CA ASN A 49 -3.41 -26.73 9.18
C ASN A 49 -3.81 -25.30 9.61
N VAL A 50 -5.11 -25.06 9.81
CA VAL A 50 -5.66 -23.75 10.19
C VAL A 50 -5.00 -23.17 11.45
N LYS A 51 -4.73 -24.02 12.44
CA LYS A 51 -4.10 -23.59 13.70
C LYS A 51 -2.66 -23.15 13.48
N GLN A 52 -1.91 -23.88 12.66
CA GLN A 52 -0.53 -23.55 12.29
C GLN A 52 -0.51 -22.28 11.43
N GLN A 53 -1.45 -22.08 10.51
CA GLN A 53 -1.55 -20.85 9.71
C GLN A 53 -1.82 -19.61 10.59
N LEU A 54 -2.68 -19.73 11.61
CA LEU A 54 -2.93 -18.66 12.57
C LEU A 54 -1.68 -18.38 13.43
N LEU A 55 -0.98 -19.43 13.85
CA LEU A 55 0.27 -19.31 14.58
C LEU A 55 1.36 -18.64 13.74
N LEU A 56 1.41 -18.94 12.43
CA LEU A 56 2.32 -18.30 11.49
C LEU A 56 2.06 -16.79 11.43
N ASN A 57 0.80 -16.38 11.29
CA ASN A 57 0.44 -14.96 11.27
C ASN A 57 0.88 -14.26 12.56
N LYS A 58 0.71 -14.92 13.71
CA LYS A 58 1.17 -14.41 15.02
C LYS A 58 2.70 -14.23 15.05
N TYR A 59 3.45 -15.22 14.56
CA TYR A 59 4.91 -15.15 14.48
C TYR A 59 5.37 -14.05 13.53
N HIS A 60 4.83 -14.02 12.32
CA HIS A 60 5.18 -13.03 11.30
C HIS A 60 4.91 -11.60 11.77
N THR A 61 3.77 -11.37 12.43
CA THR A 61 3.45 -10.08 13.07
C THR A 61 4.47 -9.69 14.12
N LYS A 62 4.84 -10.61 15.02
CA LYS A 62 5.83 -10.34 16.06
C LYS A 62 7.20 -10.02 15.44
N ILE A 63 7.64 -10.82 14.48
CA ILE A 63 8.92 -10.65 13.79
C ILE A 63 8.96 -9.29 13.08
N LEU A 64 7.98 -9.00 12.23
CA LEU A 64 7.91 -7.75 11.48
C LEU A 64 7.85 -6.52 12.40
N PHE A 65 7.08 -6.60 13.48
CA PHE A 65 7.00 -5.52 14.48
C PHE A 65 8.37 -5.27 15.12
N GLU A 66 9.06 -6.31 15.57
CA GLU A 66 10.36 -6.18 16.23
C GLU A 66 11.45 -5.71 15.26
N LEU A 67 11.49 -6.21 14.03
CA LEU A 67 12.42 -5.73 12.99
C LEU A 67 12.20 -4.25 12.67
N THR A 68 10.93 -3.86 12.49
CA THR A 68 10.57 -2.46 12.24
C THR A 68 10.98 -1.61 13.44
N LEU A 69 10.69 -2.06 14.66
CA LEU A 69 11.04 -1.33 15.87
C LEU A 69 12.55 -1.17 16.05
N MET A 70 13.33 -2.24 15.80
CA MET A 70 14.79 -2.25 15.89
C MET A 70 15.44 -1.29 14.90
N ALA A 71 14.92 -1.20 13.67
CA ALA A 71 15.41 -0.25 12.67
C ALA A 71 15.39 1.19 13.20
N TYR A 72 14.36 1.57 13.96
CA TYR A 72 14.25 2.91 14.54
C TYR A 72 15.00 3.06 15.87
N GLU A 73 14.86 2.09 16.79
CA GLU A 73 15.32 2.24 18.17
C GLU A 73 16.78 1.88 18.37
N VAL A 74 17.29 0.88 17.63
CA VAL A 74 18.66 0.37 17.77
C VAL A 74 19.53 0.93 16.66
N GLU A 75 19.15 0.70 15.40
CA GLU A 75 19.96 1.07 14.24
C GLU A 75 19.93 2.58 13.95
N LYS A 76 18.90 3.28 14.45
CA LYS A 76 18.63 4.70 14.15
C LYS A 76 18.49 4.97 12.65
N ASP A 77 18.09 3.95 11.88
CA ASP A 77 17.90 4.03 10.45
C ASP A 77 16.42 4.33 10.13
N ALA A 78 16.17 5.61 9.84
CA ALA A 78 14.83 6.10 9.53
C ALA A 78 14.33 5.62 8.15
N ASP A 79 15.22 5.35 7.20
CA ASP A 79 14.83 4.87 5.86
C ASP A 79 14.47 3.40 5.90
N LYS A 80 15.27 2.58 6.58
CA LYS A 80 14.95 1.17 6.84
C LYS A 80 13.64 1.03 7.61
N PHE A 81 13.43 1.83 8.65
CA PHE A 81 12.16 1.85 9.38
C PHE A 81 10.97 2.18 8.47
N LEU A 82 11.06 3.25 7.69
CA LEU A 82 9.95 3.67 6.83
C LEU A 82 9.67 2.63 5.74
N ASN A 83 10.70 2.05 5.14
CA ASN A 83 10.56 1.01 4.14
C ASN A 83 9.85 -0.23 4.72
N LEU A 84 10.30 -0.72 5.87
CA LEU A 84 9.67 -1.85 6.56
C LEU A 84 8.23 -1.55 6.96
N PHE A 85 7.97 -0.36 7.50
CA PHE A 85 6.63 0.04 7.91
C PHE A 85 5.69 0.17 6.71
N GLU A 86 6.09 0.87 5.65
CA GLU A 86 5.24 1.15 4.49
C GLU A 86 4.98 -0.13 3.67
N LYS A 87 5.99 -1.01 3.51
CA LYS A 87 5.84 -2.30 2.82
C LYS A 87 4.86 -3.24 3.52
N ASN A 88 4.77 -3.17 4.85
CA ASN A 88 3.96 -4.07 5.67
C ASN A 88 2.80 -3.36 6.37
N ARG A 89 2.42 -2.16 5.91
CA ARG A 89 1.43 -1.31 6.59
C ARG A 89 0.10 -2.01 6.78
N ASP A 90 -0.44 -2.57 5.71
CA ASP A 90 -1.74 -3.24 5.70
C ASP A 90 -1.71 -4.47 6.62
N PHE A 91 -0.59 -5.20 6.61
CA PHE A 91 -0.39 -6.35 7.49
C PHE A 91 -0.37 -5.93 8.96
N PHE A 92 0.33 -4.85 9.31
CA PHE A 92 0.31 -4.32 10.68
C PHE A 92 -1.06 -3.83 11.09
N GLU A 93 -1.79 -3.17 10.21
CA GLU A 93 -3.13 -2.66 10.51
C GLU A 93 -4.12 -3.78 10.88
N VAL A 94 -3.98 -4.93 10.24
CA VAL A 94 -4.83 -6.11 10.49
C VAL A 94 -4.37 -6.93 11.68
N HIS A 95 -3.06 -7.17 11.82
CA HIS A 95 -2.56 -8.19 12.75
C HIS A 95 -1.88 -7.65 14.01
N LEU A 96 -1.50 -6.38 14.03
CA LEU A 96 -0.83 -5.76 15.18
C LEU A 96 -1.86 -5.13 16.13
N ASP A 97 -1.62 -5.22 17.44
CA ASP A 97 -2.48 -4.56 18.41
C ASP A 97 -2.46 -3.02 18.24
N LYS A 98 -3.63 -2.39 18.44
CA LYS A 98 -3.80 -0.93 18.30
C LYS A 98 -2.70 -0.12 19.01
N PRO A 99 -2.29 -0.42 20.26
CA PRO A 99 -1.19 0.29 20.93
C PRO A 99 0.15 0.21 20.19
N LYS A 100 0.55 -0.99 19.73
CA LYS A 100 1.78 -1.19 18.96
C LYS A 100 1.71 -0.54 17.58
N TYR A 101 0.59 -0.65 16.86
CA TYR A 101 0.40 0.04 15.57
C TYR A 101 0.50 1.56 15.73
N ASN A 102 -0.18 2.12 16.74
CA ASN A 102 -0.10 3.54 17.06
C ASN A 102 1.32 3.97 17.46
N ARG A 103 2.11 3.10 18.09
CA ARG A 103 3.53 3.37 18.35
C ARG A 103 4.31 3.54 17.05
N LEU A 104 4.13 2.65 16.09
CA LEU A 104 4.77 2.77 14.77
C LEU A 104 4.31 4.06 14.04
N LEU A 105 3.02 4.37 14.05
CA LEU A 105 2.48 5.62 13.47
C LEU A 105 3.09 6.89 14.10
N ARG A 106 3.31 6.90 15.43
CA ARG A 106 4.01 8.02 16.07
C ARG A 106 5.43 8.17 15.56
N TYR A 107 6.16 7.06 15.38
CA TYR A 107 7.52 7.09 14.85
C TYR A 107 7.56 7.58 13.41
N THR A 108 6.67 7.09 12.54
CA THR A 108 6.56 7.58 11.16
C THR A 108 6.31 9.10 11.11
N SER A 109 5.39 9.59 11.94
CA SER A 109 5.04 11.00 12.04
C SER A 109 6.23 11.84 12.52
N ASN A 110 6.96 11.36 13.52
CA ASN A 110 8.17 12.02 14.04
C ASN A 110 9.27 12.08 12.97
N ILE A 111 9.51 11.00 12.23
CA ILE A 111 10.48 10.97 11.13
C ILE A 111 10.08 11.97 10.04
N LYS A 112 8.82 11.94 9.59
CA LYS A 112 8.31 12.84 8.54
C LYS A 112 8.41 14.30 8.97
N LYS A 113 8.05 14.62 10.22
CA LYS A 113 8.19 15.96 10.82
C LYS A 113 9.64 16.42 10.87
N ASN A 114 10.56 15.56 11.32
CA ASN A 114 11.99 15.88 11.39
C ASN A 114 12.60 16.09 10.00
N ARG A 115 12.21 15.29 9.00
CA ARG A 115 12.62 15.50 7.60
C ARG A 115 12.14 16.84 7.05
N ARG A 116 10.86 17.19 7.27
CA ARG A 116 10.31 18.49 6.86
C ARG A 116 11.06 19.66 7.50
N LYS A 117 11.34 19.59 8.81
CA LYS A 117 12.14 20.60 9.51
C LYS A 117 13.55 20.73 8.94
N LYS A 118 14.25 19.61 8.71
CA LYS A 118 15.59 19.64 8.10
C LYS A 118 15.57 20.26 6.70
N LYS A 119 14.58 19.90 5.85
CA LYS A 119 14.41 20.50 4.53
C LYS A 119 14.19 22.01 4.61
N LEU A 120 13.27 22.46 5.49
CA LEU A 120 12.98 23.88 5.65
C LEU A 120 14.21 24.67 6.14
N ASN A 121 14.98 24.11 7.08
CA ASN A 121 16.21 24.72 7.58
C ASN A 121 17.31 24.84 6.51
N ILE A 122 17.27 24.06 5.43
CA ILE A 122 18.21 24.15 4.30
C ILE A 122 17.67 25.09 3.21
N ILE A 123 16.37 25.04 2.92
CA ILE A 123 15.75 25.85 1.87
C ILE A 123 15.77 27.34 2.21
N ILE A 124 15.48 27.71 3.47
CA ILE A 124 15.47 29.12 3.90
C ILE A 124 16.81 29.82 3.67
N PRO A 125 17.97 29.30 4.14
CA PRO A 125 19.25 29.96 3.90
C PRO A 125 19.66 29.96 2.42
N VAL A 126 19.36 28.90 1.66
CA VAL A 126 19.66 28.87 0.22
C VAL A 126 18.85 29.95 -0.53
N ALA A 127 17.55 30.07 -0.24
CA ALA A 127 16.72 31.12 -0.82
C ALA A 127 17.23 32.52 -0.46
N PHE A 128 17.63 32.74 0.79
CA PHE A 128 18.21 34.00 1.22
C PHE A 128 19.53 34.31 0.50
N PHE A 129 20.38 33.29 0.29
CA PHE A 129 21.64 33.42 -0.45
C PHE A 129 21.41 33.78 -1.92
N LEU A 130 20.42 33.16 -2.58
CA LEU A 130 20.05 33.46 -3.97
C LEU A 130 19.52 34.89 -4.13
N VAL A 131 18.70 35.38 -3.19
CA VAL A 131 18.21 36.76 -3.18
C VAL A 131 19.36 37.74 -2.97
N ALA A 132 20.29 37.44 -2.05
CA ALA A 132 21.48 38.28 -1.83
C ALA A 132 22.37 38.36 -3.08
N LEU A 133 22.54 37.25 -3.82
CA LEU A 133 23.27 37.23 -5.09
C LEU A 133 22.58 38.08 -6.18
N LEU A 134 21.25 38.07 -6.26
CA LEU A 134 20.51 38.93 -7.20
C LEU A 134 20.69 40.41 -6.86
N ILE A 135 20.58 40.78 -5.58
CA ILE A 135 20.79 42.16 -5.12
C ILE A 135 22.22 42.61 -5.38
N TYR A 136 23.21 41.75 -5.07
CA TYR A 136 24.62 42.03 -5.34
C TYR A 136 24.89 42.19 -6.84
N GLY A 137 24.28 41.35 -7.69
CA GLY A 137 24.36 41.47 -9.13
C GLY A 137 23.87 42.82 -9.61
N VAL A 138 22.67 43.26 -9.18
CA VAL A 138 22.14 44.58 -9.54
C VAL A 138 23.02 45.72 -9.02
N ALA A 139 23.48 45.65 -7.77
CA ALA A 139 24.30 46.70 -7.16
C ALA A 139 25.68 46.86 -7.81
N THR A 140 26.24 45.80 -8.39
CA THR A 140 27.54 45.81 -9.05
C THR A 140 27.47 46.16 -10.55
N MET A 141 26.28 46.16 -11.17
CA MET A 141 26.08 46.55 -12.58
C MET A 141 26.51 47.98 -12.91
N ASP A 142 26.50 48.91 -11.93
CA ASP A 142 26.94 50.30 -12.10
C ASP A 142 28.46 50.51 -11.84
N ILE A 143 29.16 49.54 -11.26
CA ILE A 143 30.57 49.67 -10.82
C ILE A 143 31.50 48.77 -11.65
N LEU A 144 30.97 47.74 -12.31
CA LEU A 144 31.78 46.96 -13.23
C LEU A 144 32.18 47.84 -14.43
N PRO A 145 33.48 47.95 -14.78
CA PRO A 145 33.85 48.47 -16.08
C PRO A 145 33.07 47.67 -17.13
N LYS A 146 32.55 48.35 -18.16
CA LYS A 146 31.88 47.72 -19.31
C LYS A 146 32.88 46.84 -20.04
N ILE A 147 33.17 45.69 -19.47
CA ILE A 147 33.92 44.62 -20.08
C ILE A 147 32.99 44.11 -21.17
N SER A 148 33.37 44.33 -22.42
CA SER A 148 32.69 43.71 -23.54
C SER A 148 32.86 42.20 -23.35
N PHE A 149 31.77 41.50 -23.03
CA PHE A 149 31.82 40.04 -22.84
C PHE A 149 32.37 39.34 -24.09
N ASN A 150 32.24 39.97 -25.27
CA ASN A 150 32.72 39.46 -26.55
C ASN A 150 34.26 39.30 -26.61
N GLU A 151 35.05 40.16 -25.94
CA GLU A 151 36.52 40.02 -25.87
C GLU A 151 36.98 38.89 -24.94
N ILE A 152 36.23 38.62 -23.87
CA ILE A 152 36.56 37.54 -22.92
C ILE A 152 36.24 36.17 -23.52
N TYR A 153 35.10 36.01 -24.20
CA TYR A 153 34.76 34.74 -24.86
C TYR A 153 35.75 34.37 -25.97
N SER A 154 36.22 35.36 -26.72
CA SER A 154 37.15 35.16 -27.84
C SER A 154 38.55 34.74 -27.36
N SER A 155 39.07 35.38 -26.30
CA SER A 155 40.41 35.10 -25.76
C SER A 155 40.51 33.76 -25.02
N VAL A 156 39.43 33.32 -24.38
CA VAL A 156 39.35 31.98 -23.78
C VAL A 156 39.25 30.91 -24.87
N ALA A 157 38.46 31.15 -25.93
CA ALA A 157 38.32 30.21 -27.04
C ALA A 157 39.61 30.08 -27.89
N GLU A 158 40.43 31.12 -28.01
CA GLU A 158 41.76 31.03 -28.64
C GLU A 158 42.76 30.23 -27.80
N LYS A 159 42.71 30.38 -26.46
CA LYS A 159 43.63 29.71 -25.54
C LYS A 159 43.46 28.19 -25.45
N PHE A 160 42.35 27.66 -25.95
CA PHE A 160 42.07 26.22 -26.05
C PHE A 160 42.32 25.64 -27.46
N LYS A 161 42.73 26.45 -28.44
CA LYS A 161 42.98 25.98 -29.82
C LYS A 161 44.45 25.71 -30.16
N SER A 162 45.41 26.03 -29.28
CA SER A 162 46.84 25.99 -29.64
C SER A 162 47.61 24.75 -29.18
N ASP A 163 46.99 23.72 -28.59
CA ASP A 163 47.71 22.52 -28.14
C ASP A 163 47.02 21.22 -28.60
N LYS A 164 47.20 20.82 -29.87
CA LYS A 164 47.94 19.59 -30.21
C LYS A 164 48.07 19.37 -31.74
N PRO A 165 49.17 18.75 -32.20
CA PRO A 165 49.64 18.76 -33.58
C PRO A 165 49.20 17.56 -34.42
N ASP A 166 49.05 17.86 -35.72
CA ASP A 166 49.42 17.18 -36.97
C ASP A 166 49.18 15.68 -37.22
N ASP A 167 48.61 15.45 -38.42
CA ASP A 167 48.82 14.35 -39.38
C ASP A 167 48.37 12.92 -38.97
N ASP A 168 47.77 12.08 -39.82
CA ASP A 168 47.53 12.11 -41.26
C ASP A 168 46.54 10.98 -41.60
N ALA A 169 45.85 11.14 -42.74
CA ALA A 169 45.32 10.12 -43.65
C ALA A 169 44.53 8.86 -43.17
N ASP A 170 43.38 8.73 -43.84
CA ASP A 170 42.79 7.53 -44.45
C ASP A 170 41.72 6.70 -43.69
N THR A 171 40.59 6.61 -44.40
CA THR A 171 39.31 5.87 -44.27
C THR A 171 39.40 4.37 -43.87
N PRO A 172 38.32 3.61 -43.51
CA PRO A 172 36.90 3.76 -43.93
C PRO A 172 35.75 3.46 -42.91
N VAL A 173 34.56 3.91 -43.33
CA VAL A 173 33.13 3.63 -42.97
C VAL A 173 32.87 2.12 -42.71
N PRO A 174 31.92 1.61 -41.85
CA PRO A 174 30.47 1.82 -42.07
C PRO A 174 29.39 1.66 -40.95
N ASN A 175 28.25 2.34 -41.21
CA ASN A 175 26.83 2.07 -40.86
C ASN A 175 26.43 2.10 -39.35
N ASP A 176 25.23 2.46 -38.90
CA ASP A 176 23.91 2.55 -39.52
C ASP A 176 22.95 3.39 -38.63
N ASP A 177 22.10 4.18 -39.28
CA ASP A 177 20.70 4.56 -39.00
C ASP A 177 20.11 5.08 -37.65
N SER A 178 19.23 6.09 -37.87
CA SER A 178 18.00 6.51 -37.14
C SER A 178 18.16 7.51 -35.98
N ALA A 179 17.80 8.80 -36.09
CA ALA A 179 16.47 9.43 -36.35
C ALA A 179 15.40 8.90 -35.37
N GLU A 180 14.65 9.66 -34.58
CA GLU A 180 14.07 10.99 -34.76
C GLU A 180 13.65 11.52 -33.37
N ASP A 181 13.87 12.82 -33.13
CA ASP A 181 13.17 13.61 -32.12
C ASP A 181 12.01 14.32 -32.82
N ASN A 182 10.86 14.43 -32.16
CA ASN A 182 9.99 15.61 -32.16
C ASN A 182 8.74 15.31 -31.33
N ALA A 183 8.58 16.00 -30.19
CA ALA A 183 7.30 16.59 -29.78
C ALA A 183 7.42 17.38 -28.46
N GLU A 184 7.06 18.66 -28.52
CA GLU A 184 6.36 19.44 -27.50
C GLU A 184 5.26 20.24 -28.24
N PRO A 185 4.21 20.83 -27.61
CA PRO A 185 3.93 21.02 -26.18
C PRO A 185 2.43 20.80 -25.77
N ASP A 186 2.12 21.06 -24.48
CA ASP A 186 0.94 21.82 -23.96
C ASP A 186 -0.10 21.14 -23.02
N SER A 187 -0.41 21.90 -21.94
CA SER A 187 -1.65 22.07 -21.15
C SER A 187 -2.42 20.90 -20.46
N GLY A 188 -2.86 21.19 -19.22
CA GLY A 188 -3.93 20.51 -18.43
C GLY A 188 -3.40 19.71 -17.23
N GLY A 189 -3.75 19.93 -15.96
CA GLY A 189 -5.04 20.30 -15.39
C GLY A 189 -5.66 19.09 -14.66
N ALA A 190 -5.05 18.59 -13.58
CA ALA A 190 -5.55 17.42 -12.86
C ALA A 190 -6.71 17.81 -11.91
N SER A 191 -7.93 17.50 -12.35
CA SER A 191 -9.17 17.63 -11.60
C SER A 191 -9.58 16.27 -11.03
N ASN A 192 -10.33 16.34 -9.92
CA ASN A 192 -10.86 15.21 -9.16
C ASN A 192 -11.79 14.34 -10.02
N GLU A 193 -11.63 13.02 -9.93
CA GLU A 193 -12.61 12.08 -10.48
C GLU A 193 -13.53 11.59 -9.34
N ASP A 194 -14.58 12.39 -9.13
CA ASP A 194 -15.90 11.89 -8.74
C ASP A 194 -16.47 11.13 -9.95
N GLU A 195 -16.64 9.82 -9.87
CA GLU A 195 -17.47 9.08 -10.82
C GLU A 195 -18.72 8.53 -10.13
N ALA A 196 -19.84 9.14 -10.52
CA ALA A 196 -21.20 8.68 -10.30
C ALA A 196 -21.43 7.31 -10.95
N ILE A 197 -22.21 6.46 -10.29
CA ILE A 197 -22.83 5.30 -10.94
C ILE A 197 -24.32 5.53 -11.01
N SER A 198 -24.78 5.41 -12.26
CA SER A 198 -26.13 5.45 -12.78
C SER A 198 -27.10 4.59 -11.98
N GLU A 199 -28.24 5.19 -11.66
CA GLU A 199 -29.51 4.48 -11.57
C GLU A 199 -29.70 3.69 -12.86
N ASN A 200 -29.95 2.39 -12.76
CA ASN A 200 -30.72 1.63 -13.74
C ASN A 200 -31.35 0.43 -13.03
N ASN A 201 -32.62 0.59 -12.71
CA ASN A 201 -33.53 -0.52 -12.45
C ASN A 201 -33.70 -1.33 -13.74
N SER A 202 -33.43 -2.63 -13.68
CA SER A 202 -34.16 -3.65 -14.44
C SER A 202 -33.89 -5.03 -13.83
N SER A 203 -34.93 -5.57 -13.19
CA SER A 203 -35.09 -6.98 -12.83
C SER A 203 -35.04 -7.90 -14.05
N ASP A 204 -34.53 -9.12 -13.85
CA ASP A 204 -35.06 -10.44 -14.26
C ASP A 204 -33.86 -11.40 -14.31
N GLY A 205 -33.80 -12.59 -13.73
CA GLY A 205 -34.74 -13.46 -13.02
C GLY A 205 -34.07 -14.84 -12.97
N GLY A 206 -33.98 -15.45 -11.79
CA GLY A 206 -33.35 -16.76 -11.60
C GLY A 206 -33.49 -17.27 -10.17
N SER A 207 -34.66 -17.86 -9.86
CA SER A 207 -35.07 -18.35 -8.54
C SER A 207 -34.09 -19.34 -7.90
N SER A 208 -33.83 -19.16 -6.61
CA SER A 208 -33.80 -20.27 -5.65
C SER A 208 -34.41 -19.84 -4.30
N ASP A 209 -35.18 -20.77 -3.75
CA ASP A 209 -36.20 -20.63 -2.71
C ASP A 209 -35.63 -20.23 -1.33
N GLY A 210 -36.36 -19.33 -0.65
CA GLY A 210 -36.02 -18.80 0.66
C GLY A 210 -36.28 -17.29 0.71
N ALA A 211 -37.45 -16.89 1.24
CA ALA A 211 -37.91 -15.51 1.34
C ALA A 211 -36.79 -14.53 1.74
N LEU A 212 -36.24 -13.84 0.74
CA LEU A 212 -35.40 -12.68 0.93
C LEU A 212 -36.36 -11.55 1.32
N ASP A 213 -36.10 -10.87 2.44
CA ASP A 213 -36.64 -9.52 2.62
C ASP A 213 -36.23 -8.73 1.37
N GLU A 214 -37.21 -8.23 0.59
CA GLU A 214 -37.04 -7.64 -0.75
C GLU A 214 -36.03 -6.46 -0.77
N ASP A 215 -35.60 -5.99 0.39
CA ASP A 215 -34.69 -4.86 0.58
C ASP A 215 -33.20 -5.19 0.67
N TYR A 216 -32.81 -6.47 0.88
CA TYR A 216 -31.41 -6.89 1.03
C TYR A 216 -30.81 -7.46 -0.26
N LEU A 217 -29.52 -7.17 -0.50
CA LEU A 217 -28.79 -7.63 -1.67
C LEU A 217 -28.52 -9.14 -1.64
N LEU A 218 -28.17 -9.68 -0.47
CA LEU A 218 -27.85 -11.10 -0.30
C LEU A 218 -28.31 -11.59 1.08
N PRO A 219 -28.67 -12.89 1.23
CA PRO A 219 -29.02 -13.51 2.52
C PRO A 219 -27.79 -13.79 3.41
N SER A 220 -26.91 -12.80 3.53
CA SER A 220 -25.58 -12.87 4.15
C SER A 220 -25.57 -13.13 5.66
N SER A 221 -26.73 -13.05 6.33
CA SER A 221 -26.89 -13.37 7.76
C SER A 221 -27.67 -14.65 8.04
N THR A 222 -28.37 -15.20 7.05
CA THR A 222 -29.30 -16.33 7.25
C THR A 222 -28.78 -17.63 6.68
N LYS A 223 -27.93 -17.59 5.64
CA LYS A 223 -27.26 -18.77 5.09
C LYS A 223 -25.82 -18.46 4.68
N GLU A 224 -24.99 -19.49 4.57
CA GLU A 224 -23.67 -19.37 3.95
C GLU A 224 -23.85 -19.16 2.43
N LEU A 225 -23.11 -18.20 1.88
CA LEU A 225 -23.16 -17.81 0.47
C LEU A 225 -22.26 -18.71 -0.38
N THR A 226 -22.71 -18.96 -1.59
CA THR A 226 -22.04 -19.80 -2.60
C THR A 226 -21.73 -18.98 -3.85
N LEU A 227 -21.01 -19.58 -4.81
CA LEU A 227 -20.74 -18.93 -6.10
C LEU A 227 -22.03 -18.66 -6.88
N ASP A 228 -23.03 -19.51 -6.74
CA ASP A 228 -24.33 -19.36 -7.41
C ASP A 228 -25.08 -18.13 -6.88
N ASP A 229 -24.95 -17.83 -5.59
CA ASP A 229 -25.59 -16.66 -4.96
C ASP A 229 -25.02 -15.32 -5.45
N ILE A 230 -23.81 -15.32 -6.03
CA ILE A 230 -23.12 -14.10 -6.48
C ILE A 230 -22.83 -14.09 -7.99
N ILE A 231 -23.42 -15.03 -8.72
CA ILE A 231 -23.18 -15.14 -10.15
C ILE A 231 -23.67 -13.88 -10.87
N GLY A 232 -22.83 -13.32 -11.74
CA GLY A 232 -23.14 -12.07 -12.47
C GLY A 232 -22.94 -10.78 -11.68
N MET A 233 -22.61 -10.83 -10.39
CA MET A 233 -22.27 -9.63 -9.61
C MET A 233 -20.89 -9.08 -10.02
N SER A 234 -20.81 -7.76 -10.17
CA SER A 234 -19.53 -7.07 -10.38
C SER A 234 -18.75 -6.90 -9.07
N SER A 235 -17.47 -6.53 -9.18
CA SER A 235 -16.67 -6.16 -8.00
C SER A 235 -17.34 -5.06 -7.15
N LYS A 236 -18.03 -4.11 -7.80
CA LYS A 236 -18.73 -3.02 -7.11
C LYS A 236 -19.97 -3.54 -6.37
N ASP A 237 -20.70 -4.48 -6.94
CA ASP A 237 -21.88 -5.10 -6.31
C ASP A 237 -21.47 -5.93 -5.10
N LEU A 238 -20.38 -6.71 -5.20
CA LEU A 238 -19.83 -7.45 -4.06
C LEU A 238 -19.37 -6.51 -2.94
N ARG A 239 -18.76 -5.37 -3.30
CA ARG A 239 -18.38 -4.35 -2.33
C ARG A 239 -19.60 -3.73 -1.64
N LEU A 240 -20.68 -3.50 -2.38
CA LEU A 240 -21.94 -2.99 -1.82
C LEU A 240 -22.60 -4.00 -0.88
N ALA A 241 -22.59 -5.29 -1.23
CA ALA A 241 -23.09 -6.37 -0.37
C ALA A 241 -22.27 -6.51 0.93
N ILE A 242 -20.94 -6.36 0.86
CA ILE A 242 -20.09 -6.28 2.07
C ILE A 242 -20.48 -5.06 2.94
N ASN A 243 -20.71 -3.91 2.31
CA ASN A 243 -21.13 -2.72 3.03
C ASN A 243 -22.52 -2.90 3.66
N GLU A 244 -23.44 -3.60 3.01
CA GLU A 244 -24.75 -3.92 3.57
C GLU A 244 -24.62 -4.70 4.89
N MET A 245 -23.71 -5.67 4.96
CA MET A 245 -23.44 -6.41 6.20
C MET A 245 -23.02 -5.46 7.33
N TYR A 246 -22.19 -4.45 7.06
CA TYR A 246 -21.83 -3.43 8.05
C TYR A 246 -22.98 -2.47 8.39
N ALA A 247 -23.76 -2.07 7.38
CA ALA A 247 -24.89 -1.17 7.54
C ALA A 247 -25.97 -1.76 8.48
N ARG A 248 -26.21 -3.07 8.37
CA ARG A 248 -27.17 -3.80 9.22
C ARG A 248 -26.81 -3.79 10.71
N HIS A 249 -25.54 -3.60 11.02
CA HIS A 249 -25.04 -3.44 12.39
C HIS A 249 -24.83 -1.97 12.79
N GLY A 250 -25.33 -1.03 12.00
CA GLY A 250 -25.31 0.39 12.31
C GLY A 250 -24.02 1.12 11.93
N TYR A 251 -23.21 0.59 11.01
CA TYR A 251 -22.01 1.31 10.57
C TYR A 251 -22.37 2.64 9.89
N TYR A 252 -21.76 3.73 10.36
CA TYR A 252 -21.81 5.02 9.68
C TYR A 252 -20.64 5.13 8.67
N PHE A 253 -20.98 5.32 7.39
CA PHE A 253 -20.00 5.36 6.30
C PHE A 253 -19.37 6.74 6.09
N GLY A 254 -19.85 7.77 6.80
CA GLY A 254 -19.43 9.15 6.54
C GLY A 254 -20.15 9.75 5.33
N PRO A 255 -19.94 11.04 5.02
CA PRO A 255 -20.54 11.66 3.84
C PRO A 255 -20.05 10.96 2.56
N GLY A 256 -20.96 10.42 1.74
CA GLY A 256 -20.59 9.74 0.49
C GLY A 256 -21.70 8.87 -0.10
N ALA A 257 -21.39 8.17 -1.19
CA ALA A 257 -22.35 7.36 -1.95
C ALA A 257 -22.94 6.20 -1.13
N ASN A 258 -22.11 5.47 -0.37
CA ASN A 258 -22.59 4.37 0.48
C ASN A 258 -23.56 4.86 1.55
N GLN A 259 -23.25 5.99 2.20
CA GLN A 259 -24.14 6.55 3.21
C GLN A 259 -25.48 6.95 2.61
N ARG A 260 -25.48 7.66 1.47
CA ARG A 260 -26.72 8.03 0.76
C ARG A 260 -27.55 6.81 0.37
N TYR A 261 -26.90 5.76 -0.12
CA TYR A 261 -27.58 4.51 -0.49
C TYR A 261 -28.26 3.84 0.71
N PHE A 262 -27.59 3.75 1.86
CA PHE A 262 -28.18 3.11 3.05
C PHE A 262 -29.17 4.01 3.78
N ASP A 263 -29.04 5.35 3.72
CA ASP A 263 -30.01 6.29 4.28
C ASP A 263 -31.42 6.13 3.66
N GLU A 264 -31.50 5.58 2.44
CA GLU A 264 -32.77 5.27 1.75
C GLU A 264 -33.39 3.94 2.22
N LYS A 265 -32.67 3.14 3.02
CA LYS A 265 -33.15 1.84 3.50
C LYS A 265 -33.89 2.00 4.84
N PRO A 266 -35.15 1.54 4.96
CA PRO A 266 -35.96 1.76 6.17
C PRO A 266 -35.42 1.03 7.41
N TRP A 267 -34.63 -0.03 7.21
CA TRP A 267 -34.00 -0.81 8.28
C TRP A 267 -32.65 -0.25 8.74
N TYR A 268 -32.06 0.71 8.02
CA TYR A 268 -30.74 1.23 8.34
C TYR A 268 -30.81 2.28 9.47
N ASN A 269 -30.05 2.04 10.53
CA ASN A 269 -29.97 2.93 11.68
C ASN A 269 -28.51 3.09 12.12
N PRO A 270 -27.80 4.15 11.71
CA PRO A 270 -26.39 4.33 12.02
C PRO A 270 -26.16 4.60 13.51
N ASP A 271 -25.24 3.87 14.12
CA ASP A 271 -24.74 4.11 15.47
C ASP A 271 -23.40 4.86 15.41
N MET A 272 -23.42 6.13 15.81
CA MET A 272 -22.24 6.99 15.86
C MET A 272 -21.21 6.55 16.90
N SER A 273 -21.53 5.60 17.79
CA SER A 273 -20.59 5.00 18.73
C SER A 273 -19.61 4.05 18.04
N ILE A 274 -20.03 3.42 16.93
CA ILE A 274 -19.22 2.54 16.10
C ILE A 274 -18.21 3.39 15.34
N LYS A 275 -16.92 3.21 15.64
CA LYS A 275 -15.84 4.03 15.05
C LYS A 275 -15.13 3.32 13.92
N SER A 276 -15.28 2.01 13.80
CA SER A 276 -14.63 1.20 12.79
C SER A 276 -15.46 -0.03 12.44
N PRO A 277 -15.31 -0.58 11.21
CA PRO A 277 -15.93 -1.86 10.84
C PRO A 277 -15.54 -3.00 11.79
N ASN A 278 -14.36 -2.95 12.42
CA ASN A 278 -13.94 -3.99 13.37
C ASN A 278 -14.81 -4.03 14.63
N ASP A 279 -15.38 -2.90 15.06
CA ASP A 279 -16.30 -2.86 16.20
C ASP A 279 -17.62 -3.62 15.90
N ILE A 280 -17.89 -3.85 14.61
CA ILE A 280 -19.01 -4.64 14.10
C ILE A 280 -18.63 -6.10 13.87
N VAL A 281 -17.47 -6.36 13.25
CA VAL A 281 -17.02 -7.74 12.95
C VAL A 281 -16.89 -8.58 14.22
N GLU A 282 -16.53 -7.98 15.37
CA GLU A 282 -16.51 -8.67 16.67
C GLU A 282 -17.89 -9.24 17.08
N ASN A 283 -18.98 -8.64 16.58
CA ASN A 283 -20.36 -9.05 16.86
C ASN A 283 -20.99 -9.85 15.71
N PHE A 284 -20.26 -10.09 14.61
CA PHE A 284 -20.74 -10.94 13.54
C PHE A 284 -20.90 -12.39 14.00
N THR A 285 -21.98 -13.01 13.54
CA THR A 285 -22.18 -14.46 13.68
C THR A 285 -21.11 -15.23 12.88
N GLU A 286 -21.01 -16.54 13.13
CA GLU A 286 -20.11 -17.41 12.36
C GLU A 286 -20.45 -17.38 10.85
N ILE A 287 -21.74 -17.35 10.51
CA ILE A 287 -22.23 -17.29 9.12
C ILE A 287 -21.81 -15.96 8.46
N GLU A 288 -22.03 -14.83 9.13
CA GLU A 288 -21.63 -13.52 8.61
C GLU A 288 -20.11 -13.42 8.43
N ASN A 289 -19.31 -13.98 9.36
CA ASN A 289 -17.86 -14.00 9.21
C ASN A 289 -17.39 -14.83 8.00
N LYS A 290 -18.00 -16.00 7.78
CA LYS A 290 -17.73 -16.83 6.59
C LYS A 290 -18.12 -16.10 5.31
N ASN A 291 -19.29 -15.48 5.29
CA ASN A 291 -19.80 -14.73 4.14
C ASN A 291 -18.96 -13.50 3.83
N LEU A 292 -18.53 -12.75 4.85
CA LEU A 292 -17.62 -11.62 4.68
C LEU A 292 -16.30 -12.06 4.03
N SER A 293 -15.72 -13.18 4.50
CA SER A 293 -14.49 -13.73 3.94
C SER A 293 -14.66 -14.20 2.49
N PHE A 294 -15.78 -14.88 2.21
CA PHE A 294 -16.16 -15.34 0.87
C PHE A 294 -16.30 -14.15 -0.10
N LEU A 295 -17.14 -13.17 0.23
CA LEU A 295 -17.39 -11.99 -0.60
C LEU A 295 -16.11 -11.17 -0.84
N ALA A 296 -15.31 -10.93 0.21
CA ALA A 296 -14.06 -10.18 0.07
C ALA A 296 -13.03 -10.89 -0.82
N THR A 297 -13.02 -12.23 -0.81
CA THR A 297 -12.14 -13.01 -1.68
C THR A 297 -12.57 -12.90 -3.14
N GLN A 298 -13.88 -12.99 -3.42
CA GLN A 298 -14.41 -12.90 -4.78
C GLN A 298 -14.28 -11.48 -5.34
N GLU A 299 -14.53 -10.46 -4.51
CA GLU A 299 -14.37 -9.05 -4.91
C GLU A 299 -12.93 -8.73 -5.33
N ARG A 300 -11.94 -9.23 -4.59
CA ARG A 300 -10.52 -9.08 -4.95
C ARG A 300 -10.18 -9.81 -6.24
N ARG A 301 -10.79 -10.98 -6.47
CA ARG A 301 -10.57 -11.77 -7.68
C ARG A 301 -11.07 -11.03 -8.92
N LEU A 302 -12.23 -10.39 -8.83
CA LEU A 302 -12.82 -9.60 -9.92
C LEU A 302 -12.11 -8.26 -10.15
N LYS A 303 -11.43 -7.69 -9.14
CA LYS A 303 -10.60 -6.47 -9.34
C LYS A 303 -9.31 -6.70 -10.09
N ASN A 304 -8.79 -7.93 -10.03
CA ASN A 304 -7.48 -8.27 -10.57
C ASN A 304 -7.56 -8.92 -11.98
N ASN A 305 -8.77 -9.09 -12.50
CA ASN A 305 -9.06 -9.59 -13.84
C ASN A 305 -9.58 -8.45 -14.71
#